data_AF-A0A812WZQ4-F1
#
_entry.id   AF-A0A812WZQ4-F1
#
_cell.length_a   1.000
_cell.length_b   1.000
_cell.length_c   1.000
_cell.angle_alpha   90.00
_cell.angle_beta   90.00
_cell.angle_gamma   90.00
#
_symmetry.space_group_name_H-M   'P 1'
#
loop_
_entity.id
_entity.type
_entity.pdbx_description
1 polymer ?
#
loop_
_entity_poly.entity_id
_entity_poly.type
_entity_poly.pdbx_seq_one_letter_code
_entity_poly.pdbx_strand_id
1 'polypeptide(L)'
;MVLGVGRSETTAQSASTALALFGMAFNAEARNGAGSVSPWPLRPAAREVNLVLNPVLKLSEYPLKRYYREVVRWPQHLADGRTLAELKDGAAVGGGRADFTLATEHTLTAAVHVLPTWLVTAQEAEHDMDNLRPVDVLQRGSNCDTTYVLRQLYVEGQAMILGDEGWPVAMAKGMQFEITGTGALEASDDTIVMGNLGYFQVRGNPGFYQASLKPGLSSETFQLVVSEDLEVSSYITPPHQLRVRLKPGKSHEDLFVEEGSSKVKRKQNRPVGGLMGALQSIWGGYGTKDEKAKEVAPATKEIGDGEETIHIFSVASGHLYEKLLSIMILSVRNNTKNPLHFWFIDNFLSPKFKAFIPQMAARYNFKYDFVTYKWPSWLNPQSEKQRLIWAYKILFLDVLFPQDVPKIIFIDADQVVRADVKELWDLDLKGNVYGFVPMGDTNPDTEGFRFWKQGYWKSHLGGKPYHISALFVVDLMEFRRTSIGETLRGVYNQLSRDPNSLANLDQDLPNFAQHQVPIFTLPTEWLWCETWCSQESKKSAKTIDLCQNPLTKEPKIVMAKRIISEWQTFHDEVQHLQAGISFKHWGKEY
;
A
#
# COMPACT_ATOMS: atom_id res chain seq x y z
N MET A 1 -36.38 -25.26 -13.03
CA MET A 1 -35.92 -25.31 -14.44
C MET A 1 -34.61 -26.06 -14.44
N VAL A 2 -34.56 -27.29 -14.96
CA VAL A 2 -33.32 -28.08 -15.04
C VAL A 2 -32.53 -27.54 -16.24
N LEU A 3 -31.48 -26.77 -15.99
CA LEU A 3 -30.57 -26.33 -17.04
C LEU A 3 -29.53 -27.42 -17.26
N GLY A 4 -29.71 -28.18 -18.33
CA GLY A 4 -28.65 -29.03 -18.87
C GLY A 4 -27.48 -28.17 -19.32
N VAL A 5 -26.27 -28.53 -18.90
CA VAL A 5 -25.03 -27.86 -19.32
C VAL A 5 -24.71 -28.30 -20.75
N GLY A 6 -25.38 -27.68 -21.72
CA GLY A 6 -24.91 -27.64 -23.10
C GLY A 6 -23.75 -26.65 -23.22
N ARG A 7 -22.76 -26.97 -24.05
CA ARG A 7 -21.68 -26.06 -24.44
C ARG A 7 -22.29 -24.77 -25.00
N SER A 8 -22.34 -23.71 -24.20
CA SER A 8 -22.71 -22.37 -24.66
C SER A 8 -21.62 -21.36 -24.29
N GLU A 9 -21.23 -20.58 -25.29
CA GLU A 9 -20.15 -19.59 -25.30
C GLU A 9 -20.57 -18.31 -24.57
N THR A 10 -20.83 -18.37 -23.26
CA THR A 10 -21.18 -17.16 -22.48
C THR A 10 -20.22 -16.92 -21.31
N THR A 11 -19.70 -15.69 -21.25
CA THR A 11 -18.79 -15.13 -20.24
C THR A 11 -19.55 -14.78 -18.97
N ALA A 12 -19.53 -15.66 -17.98
CA ALA A 12 -20.20 -15.48 -16.68
C ALA A 12 -19.22 -14.97 -15.62
N GLN A 13 -19.71 -14.10 -14.72
CA GLN A 13 -18.98 -13.58 -13.57
C GLN A 13 -18.49 -14.69 -12.62
N SER A 14 -17.61 -14.34 -11.66
CA SER A 14 -17.16 -15.29 -10.64
C SER A 14 -18.35 -15.96 -9.99
N ALA A 15 -18.20 -17.24 -9.66
CA ALA A 15 -19.18 -17.95 -8.86
C ALA A 15 -19.64 -17.04 -7.72
N SER A 16 -18.74 -16.34 -7.01
CA SER A 16 -19.03 -15.42 -5.89
C SER A 16 -19.98 -14.25 -6.21
N THR A 17 -19.88 -13.66 -7.40
CA THR A 17 -20.69 -12.48 -7.77
C THR A 17 -22.06 -12.88 -8.31
N ALA A 18 -22.10 -14.00 -9.06
CA ALA A 18 -23.36 -14.65 -9.40
C ALA A 18 -24.06 -15.23 -8.15
N LEU A 19 -23.29 -15.84 -7.22
CA LEU A 19 -23.74 -16.36 -5.91
C LEU A 19 -24.38 -15.25 -5.06
N ALA A 20 -23.83 -14.03 -5.09
CA ALA A 20 -24.35 -12.87 -4.37
C ALA A 20 -25.61 -12.27 -5.04
N LEU A 21 -25.64 -12.18 -6.38
CA LEU A 21 -26.82 -11.74 -7.12
C LEU A 21 -27.99 -12.72 -7.04
N PHE A 22 -27.70 -14.00 -6.80
CA PHE A 22 -28.70 -15.06 -6.73
C PHE A 22 -28.82 -15.70 -5.35
N GLY A 23 -28.27 -15.15 -4.26
CA GLY A 23 -28.47 -15.69 -2.91
C GLY A 23 -28.39 -17.22 -2.81
N MET A 24 -27.27 -17.80 -3.24
CA MET A 24 -27.10 -19.25 -3.30
C MET A 24 -26.70 -19.82 -1.94
N ALA A 25 -27.50 -20.74 -1.40
CA ALA A 25 -27.17 -21.54 -0.22
C ALA A 25 -26.78 -22.96 -0.64
N PHE A 26 -25.59 -23.42 -0.26
CA PHE A 26 -25.17 -24.81 -0.42
C PHE A 26 -25.53 -25.61 0.83
N ASN A 27 -26.39 -26.62 0.72
CA ASN A 27 -26.54 -27.64 1.74
C ASN A 27 -26.02 -28.96 1.16
N ALA A 28 -24.90 -29.44 1.69
CA ALA A 28 -24.34 -30.74 1.32
C ALA A 28 -24.84 -31.78 2.33
N GLU A 29 -25.99 -32.41 2.05
CA GLU A 29 -26.42 -33.57 2.83
C GLU A 29 -25.67 -34.81 2.35
N ALA A 30 -24.86 -35.39 3.23
CA ALA A 30 -24.33 -36.73 3.01
C ALA A 30 -25.46 -37.74 3.24
N ARG A 31 -26.09 -38.23 2.16
CA ARG A 31 -26.95 -39.40 2.26
C ARG A 31 -26.10 -40.63 2.53
N ASN A 32 -26.06 -41.05 3.80
CA ASN A 32 -25.66 -42.41 4.13
C ASN A 32 -26.73 -43.36 3.57
N GLY A 33 -26.50 -43.87 2.36
CA GLY A 33 -27.30 -44.95 1.80
C GLY A 33 -27.14 -46.17 2.70
N ALA A 34 -28.19 -46.48 3.46
CA ALA A 34 -28.30 -47.76 4.15
C ALA A 34 -28.28 -48.89 3.10
N GLY A 35 -27.30 -49.81 3.24
CA GLY A 35 -27.33 -51.11 2.58
C GLY A 35 -26.56 -51.23 1.26
N SER A 36 -25.23 -51.33 1.31
CA SER A 36 -24.54 -52.47 0.69
C SER A 36 -23.09 -52.54 1.21
N VAL A 37 -22.71 -53.71 1.71
CA VAL A 37 -21.34 -54.02 2.11
C VAL A 37 -20.59 -54.39 0.83
N SER A 38 -19.69 -53.53 0.35
CA SER A 38 -18.73 -53.86 -0.71
C SER A 38 -17.31 -53.62 -0.18
N PRO A 39 -16.33 -54.53 -0.35
CA PRO A 39 -15.03 -54.45 0.31
C PRO A 39 -13.94 -53.68 -0.48
N TRP A 40 -14.32 -52.79 -1.40
CA TRP A 40 -13.38 -51.94 -2.14
C TRP A 40 -13.68 -50.45 -1.86
N PRO A 41 -12.67 -49.56 -1.75
CA PRO A 41 -12.90 -48.15 -1.46
C PRO A 41 -13.72 -47.52 -2.60
N LEU A 42 -14.99 -47.33 -2.31
CA LEU A 42 -16.01 -46.81 -3.21
C LEU A 42 -15.66 -45.36 -3.59
N ARG A 43 -15.92 -45.06 -4.86
CA ARG A 43 -15.96 -43.73 -5.50
C ARG A 43 -16.46 -42.65 -4.55
N PRO A 44 -15.97 -41.39 -4.64
CA PRO A 44 -16.48 -40.30 -3.82
C PRO A 44 -18.01 -40.27 -3.93
N ALA A 45 -18.68 -40.40 -2.78
CA ALA A 45 -20.12 -40.40 -2.68
C ALA A 45 -20.68 -39.22 -3.48
N ALA A 46 -21.66 -39.48 -4.34
CA ALA A 46 -22.32 -38.43 -5.12
C ALA A 46 -22.91 -37.41 -4.12
N ARG A 47 -22.22 -36.27 -3.96
CA ARG A 47 -22.72 -35.15 -3.18
C ARG A 47 -23.81 -34.50 -4.02
N GLU A 48 -25.05 -34.57 -3.55
CA GLU A 48 -26.16 -33.84 -4.17
C GLU A 48 -25.97 -32.35 -3.87
N VAL A 49 -25.86 -31.54 -4.92
CA VAL A 49 -25.72 -30.08 -4.80
C VAL A 49 -27.04 -29.45 -5.21
N ASN A 50 -27.78 -28.92 -4.22
CA ASN A 50 -29.01 -28.18 -4.47
C ASN A 50 -28.70 -26.70 -4.67
N LEU A 51 -29.11 -26.17 -5.83
CA LEU A 51 -28.90 -24.78 -6.22
C LEU A 51 -30.21 -23.98 -6.10
N VAL A 52 -30.25 -23.00 -5.20
CA VAL A 52 -31.35 -22.03 -5.07
C VAL A 52 -30.89 -20.67 -5.55
N LEU A 53 -31.69 -20.01 -6.39
CA LEU A 53 -31.44 -18.68 -6.92
C LEU A 53 -32.51 -17.71 -6.41
N ASN A 54 -32.14 -16.74 -5.56
CA ASN A 54 -32.99 -15.72 -4.96
C ASN A 54 -32.49 -14.30 -5.32
N PRO A 55 -32.94 -13.71 -6.45
CA PRO A 55 -32.43 -12.43 -6.91
C PRO A 55 -32.99 -11.22 -6.15
N VAL A 56 -32.17 -10.18 -6.02
CA VAL A 56 -32.61 -8.88 -5.48
C VAL A 56 -33.51 -8.17 -6.48
N LEU A 57 -34.73 -7.84 -6.08
CA LEU A 57 -35.74 -7.25 -6.97
C LEU A 57 -35.59 -5.73 -7.19
N LYS A 58 -34.92 -5.03 -6.27
CA LYS A 58 -34.72 -3.58 -6.33
C LYS A 58 -33.25 -3.27 -6.54
N LEU A 59 -32.91 -2.83 -7.75
CA LEU A 59 -31.56 -2.45 -8.13
C LEU A 59 -31.51 -0.95 -8.41
N SER A 60 -30.64 -0.23 -7.72
CA SER A 60 -30.38 1.20 -7.97
C SER A 60 -29.35 1.42 -9.06
N GLU A 61 -28.57 0.40 -9.40
CA GLU A 61 -27.53 0.42 -10.43
C GLU A 61 -27.43 -0.90 -11.17
N TYR A 62 -26.72 -0.90 -12.29
CA TYR A 62 -26.48 -2.11 -13.06
C TYR A 62 -25.61 -3.10 -12.24
N PRO A 63 -26.07 -4.34 -12.02
CA PRO A 63 -25.44 -5.25 -11.06
C PRO A 63 -24.15 -5.89 -11.58
N LEU A 64 -23.93 -5.93 -12.90
CA LEU A 64 -22.82 -6.63 -13.53
C LEU A 64 -21.82 -5.65 -14.15
N LYS A 65 -20.77 -5.28 -13.42
CA LYS A 65 -19.75 -4.31 -13.89
C LYS A 65 -18.46 -4.95 -14.44
N ARG A 66 -18.39 -6.28 -14.53
CA ARG A 66 -17.17 -7.02 -14.94
C ARG A 66 -17.48 -8.32 -15.68
N TYR A 67 -16.54 -8.74 -16.53
CA TYR A 67 -16.43 -10.11 -17.04
C TYR A 67 -15.52 -10.93 -16.11
N TYR A 68 -15.71 -12.24 -16.04
CA TYR A 68 -14.88 -13.10 -15.20
C TYR A 68 -14.69 -14.48 -15.85
N ARG A 69 -13.59 -15.14 -15.50
CA ARG A 69 -13.36 -16.56 -15.77
C ARG A 69 -12.59 -17.14 -14.59
N GLU A 70 -13.05 -18.29 -14.12
CA GLU A 70 -12.36 -19.04 -13.08
C GLU A 70 -11.40 -20.04 -13.73
N VAL A 71 -10.15 -20.06 -13.26
CA VAL A 71 -9.11 -20.97 -13.75
C VAL A 71 -8.97 -22.11 -12.75
N VAL A 72 -9.86 -23.09 -12.84
CA VAL A 72 -9.81 -24.33 -12.07
C VAL A 72 -9.89 -25.50 -13.04
N ARG A 73 -8.90 -26.39 -13.03
CA ARG A 73 -8.90 -27.62 -13.83
C ARG A 73 -8.87 -28.81 -12.89
N TRP A 74 -9.81 -29.73 -13.10
CA TRP A 74 -9.82 -31.07 -12.49
C TRP A 74 -9.69 -32.12 -13.60
N PRO A 75 -8.55 -32.17 -14.32
CA PRO A 75 -8.42 -33.06 -15.47
C PRO A 75 -8.40 -34.52 -15.00
N GLN A 76 -9.29 -35.36 -15.54
CA GLN A 76 -9.13 -36.82 -15.44
C GLN A 76 -7.93 -37.29 -16.28
N HIS A 77 -7.65 -36.59 -17.39
CA HIS A 77 -6.51 -36.79 -18.27
C HIS A 77 -5.92 -35.42 -18.66
N LEU A 78 -4.60 -35.35 -18.78
CA LEU A 78 -3.85 -34.18 -19.22
C LEU A 78 -4.00 -33.96 -20.74
N ALA A 79 -3.47 -32.84 -21.23
CA ALA A 79 -3.50 -32.50 -22.65
C ALA A 79 -2.74 -33.51 -23.54
N ASP A 80 -1.82 -34.28 -22.96
CA ASP A 80 -1.06 -35.34 -23.63
C ASP A 80 -1.67 -36.74 -23.43
N GLY A 81 -2.87 -36.82 -22.85
CA GLY A 81 -3.61 -38.06 -22.65
C GLY A 81 -3.25 -38.84 -21.38
N ARG A 82 -2.21 -38.43 -20.63
CA ARG A 82 -1.85 -39.11 -19.38
C ARG A 82 -2.87 -38.89 -18.27
N THR A 83 -3.10 -39.88 -17.42
CA THR A 83 -3.89 -39.69 -16.19
C THR A 83 -3.09 -38.98 -15.10
N LEU A 84 -3.78 -38.36 -14.13
CA LEU A 84 -3.10 -37.78 -12.95
C LEU A 84 -2.25 -38.82 -12.19
N ALA A 85 -2.64 -40.10 -12.21
CA ALA A 85 -1.93 -41.20 -11.56
C ALA A 85 -0.65 -41.62 -12.30
N GLU A 86 -0.51 -41.25 -13.58
CA GLU A 86 0.67 -41.53 -14.40
C GLU A 86 1.75 -40.44 -14.30
N LEU A 87 1.46 -39.35 -13.58
CA LEU A 87 2.43 -38.29 -13.35
C LEU A 87 3.43 -38.69 -12.29
N LYS A 88 4.71 -38.43 -12.59
CA LYS A 88 5.75 -38.41 -11.55
C LYS A 88 5.63 -37.11 -10.77
N ASP A 89 5.99 -37.15 -9.48
CA ASP A 89 6.12 -35.94 -8.68
C ASP A 89 7.03 -34.92 -9.40
N GLY A 90 6.57 -33.67 -9.46
CA GLY A 90 7.25 -32.59 -10.17
C GLY A 90 7.04 -32.54 -11.69
N ALA A 91 6.26 -33.45 -12.29
CA ALA A 91 5.92 -33.37 -13.70
C ALA A 91 5.00 -32.16 -13.98
N ALA A 92 5.40 -31.31 -14.94
CA ALA A 92 4.58 -30.18 -15.37
C ALA A 92 3.28 -30.66 -16.04
N VAL A 93 2.14 -30.16 -15.56
CA VAL A 93 0.79 -30.49 -16.05
C VAL A 93 0.21 -29.44 -17.01
N GLY A 94 1.04 -28.49 -17.45
CA GLY A 94 0.64 -27.31 -18.21
C GLY A 94 0.17 -26.15 -17.33
N GLY A 95 -0.05 -24.98 -17.95
CA GLY A 95 -0.53 -23.78 -17.27
C GLY A 95 -2.05 -23.67 -17.21
N GLY A 96 -2.55 -22.87 -16.27
CA GLY A 96 -3.92 -22.38 -16.29
C GLY A 96 -4.05 -21.21 -17.27
N ARG A 97 -5.09 -21.21 -18.12
CA ARG A 97 -5.36 -20.13 -19.09
C ARG A 97 -6.83 -19.70 -18.96
N ALA A 98 -7.07 -18.40 -18.97
CA ALA A 98 -8.39 -17.80 -19.03
C ALA A 98 -8.56 -17.08 -20.37
N ASP A 99 -9.38 -17.64 -21.25
CA ASP A 99 -9.69 -17.03 -22.54
C ASP A 99 -10.99 -16.25 -22.49
N PHE A 100 -10.94 -15.01 -23.00
CA PHE A 100 -12.07 -14.11 -23.11
C PHE A 100 -12.31 -13.78 -24.58
N THR A 101 -13.45 -14.21 -25.11
CA THR A 101 -13.97 -13.74 -26.41
C THR A 101 -14.98 -12.63 -26.13
N LEU A 102 -14.60 -11.38 -26.38
CA LEU A 102 -15.40 -10.20 -26.03
C LEU A 102 -15.66 -9.33 -27.25
N ALA A 103 -16.89 -8.83 -27.37
CA ALA A 103 -17.24 -7.73 -28.25
C ALA A 103 -17.71 -6.57 -27.37
N THR A 104 -16.86 -5.56 -27.20
CA THR A 104 -17.17 -4.38 -26.37
C THR A 104 -16.49 -3.13 -26.93
N GLU A 105 -17.15 -2.00 -26.77
CA GLU A 105 -16.61 -0.66 -27.06
C GLU A 105 -16.07 0.02 -25.79
N HIS A 106 -16.27 -0.60 -24.62
CA HIS A 106 -15.82 -0.08 -23.34
C HIS A 106 -14.33 -0.35 -23.13
N THR A 107 -13.65 0.60 -22.48
CA THR A 107 -12.29 0.37 -21.95
C THR A 107 -12.38 -0.61 -20.78
N LEU A 108 -11.48 -1.59 -20.75
CA LEU A 108 -11.43 -2.63 -19.74
C LEU A 108 -10.19 -2.49 -18.86
N THR A 109 -10.27 -3.07 -17.66
CA THR A 109 -9.12 -3.28 -16.77
C THR A 109 -9.02 -4.77 -16.49
N ALA A 110 -7.85 -5.35 -16.73
CA ALA A 110 -7.57 -6.74 -16.42
C ALA A 110 -7.13 -6.87 -14.94
N ALA A 111 -7.71 -7.85 -14.25
CA ALA A 111 -7.38 -8.14 -12.86
C ALA A 111 -7.48 -9.64 -12.59
N VAL A 112 -6.54 -10.15 -11.78
CA VAL A 112 -6.56 -11.52 -11.28
C VAL A 112 -7.17 -11.50 -9.89
N HIS A 113 -8.25 -12.26 -9.69
CA HIS A 113 -8.80 -12.49 -8.37
C HIS A 113 -8.01 -13.62 -7.70
N VAL A 114 -7.17 -13.26 -6.72
CA VAL A 114 -6.20 -14.16 -6.10
C VAL A 114 -6.65 -14.64 -4.71
N LEU A 115 -6.04 -15.73 -4.24
CA LEU A 115 -6.23 -16.22 -2.86
C LEU A 115 -5.62 -15.25 -1.83
N PRO A 116 -6.08 -15.29 -0.55
CA PRO A 116 -5.69 -14.29 0.46
C PRO A 116 -4.18 -14.17 0.72
N THR A 117 -3.43 -15.26 0.68
CA THR A 117 -1.97 -15.27 0.93
C THR A 117 -1.13 -14.98 -0.31
N TRP A 118 -1.74 -14.77 -1.48
CA TRP A 118 -1.01 -14.67 -2.75
C TRP A 118 -0.70 -13.22 -3.15
N LEU A 119 0.55 -12.96 -3.54
CA LEU A 119 0.95 -11.79 -4.31
C LEU A 119 1.12 -12.19 -5.77
N VAL A 120 0.25 -11.70 -6.64
CA VAL A 120 0.35 -11.94 -8.07
C VAL A 120 0.66 -10.63 -8.78
N THR A 121 1.65 -10.68 -9.67
CA THR A 121 2.06 -9.55 -10.50
C THR A 121 2.02 -9.93 -11.97
N ALA A 122 1.71 -8.97 -12.85
CA ALA A 122 1.93 -9.16 -14.27
C ALA A 122 3.44 -9.34 -14.51
N GLN A 123 3.82 -10.42 -15.18
CA GLN A 123 5.20 -10.70 -15.60
C GLN A 123 5.43 -10.24 -17.03
N GLU A 124 4.46 -10.47 -17.91
CA GLU A 124 4.52 -10.10 -19.32
C GLU A 124 3.19 -9.50 -19.75
N ALA A 125 3.24 -8.31 -20.35
CA ALA A 125 2.07 -7.64 -20.92
C ALA A 125 2.55 -6.64 -21.99
N GLU A 126 2.06 -6.80 -23.22
CA GLU A 126 2.31 -5.83 -24.29
C GLU A 126 1.44 -4.58 -24.14
N HIS A 127 0.16 -4.79 -23.78
CA HIS A 127 -0.83 -3.72 -23.66
C HIS A 127 -0.90 -3.18 -22.23
N ASP A 128 -1.47 -1.99 -22.09
CA ASP A 128 -1.78 -1.41 -20.78
C ASP A 128 -2.96 -2.18 -20.17
N MET A 129 -2.68 -2.98 -19.15
CA MET A 129 -3.68 -3.81 -18.49
C MET A 129 -4.69 -3.02 -17.66
N ASP A 130 -4.38 -1.76 -17.36
CA ASP A 130 -5.27 -0.88 -16.62
C ASP A 130 -6.22 -0.13 -17.54
N ASN A 131 -5.81 0.08 -18.80
CA ASN A 131 -6.52 0.83 -19.82
C ASN A 131 -6.60 0.04 -21.15
N LEU A 132 -7.17 -1.17 -21.12
CA LEU A 132 -7.39 -1.97 -22.32
C LEU A 132 -8.47 -1.33 -23.19
N ARG A 133 -8.06 -0.50 -24.15
CA ARG A 133 -8.99 0.13 -25.09
C ARG A 133 -9.24 -0.81 -26.27
N PRO A 134 -10.50 -1.06 -26.67
CA PRO A 134 -10.82 -1.86 -27.85
C PRO A 134 -10.06 -1.46 -29.11
N VAL A 135 -9.83 -0.15 -29.31
CA VAL A 135 -9.08 0.36 -30.47
C VAL A 135 -7.59 -0.01 -30.49
N ASP A 136 -6.99 -0.26 -29.32
CA ASP A 136 -5.58 -0.62 -29.20
C ASP A 136 -5.34 -2.13 -29.29
N VAL A 137 -6.39 -2.92 -29.00
CA VAL A 137 -6.26 -4.35 -28.69
C VAL A 137 -7.09 -5.23 -29.63
N LEU A 138 -8.28 -4.76 -30.04
CA LEU A 138 -9.25 -5.50 -30.83
C LEU A 138 -9.24 -5.11 -32.32
N GLN A 139 -8.10 -4.60 -32.84
CA GLN A 139 -7.94 -4.51 -34.30
C GLN A 139 -8.11 -5.93 -34.87
N ARG A 140 -8.99 -6.07 -35.88
CA ARG A 140 -9.54 -7.37 -36.33
C ARG A 140 -8.46 -8.44 -36.49
N GLY A 141 -8.44 -9.41 -35.57
CA GLY A 141 -7.54 -10.58 -35.61
C GLY A 141 -6.37 -10.56 -34.62
N SER A 142 -6.17 -9.50 -33.83
CA SER A 142 -5.13 -9.48 -32.80
C SER A 142 -5.58 -10.14 -31.50
N ASN A 143 -4.71 -10.95 -30.90
CA ASN A 143 -4.89 -11.51 -29.55
C ASN A 143 -4.21 -10.61 -28.53
N CYS A 144 -4.79 -10.48 -27.35
CA CYS A 144 -4.19 -9.80 -26.20
C CYS A 144 -3.75 -10.84 -25.18
N ASP A 145 -2.48 -11.19 -25.19
CA ASP A 145 -1.91 -12.16 -24.25
C ASP A 145 -1.19 -11.42 -23.10
N THR A 146 -1.34 -11.95 -21.89
CA THR A 146 -0.62 -11.50 -20.70
C THR A 146 -0.35 -12.68 -19.79
N THR A 147 0.82 -12.66 -19.14
CA THR A 147 1.25 -13.69 -18.20
C THR A 147 1.35 -13.07 -16.81
N TYR A 148 0.64 -13.66 -15.85
CA TYR A 148 0.73 -13.32 -14.43
C TYR A 148 1.49 -14.41 -13.68
N VAL A 149 2.29 -14.02 -12.69
CA VAL A 149 3.06 -14.94 -11.86
C VAL A 149 2.70 -14.75 -10.39
N LEU A 150 2.57 -15.85 -9.65
CA LEU A 150 2.56 -15.85 -8.19
C LEU A 150 3.98 -15.55 -7.74
N ARG A 151 4.24 -14.29 -7.41
CA ARG A 151 5.58 -13.80 -7.06
C ARG A 151 5.97 -14.16 -5.64
N GLN A 152 5.01 -14.04 -4.73
CA GLN A 152 5.27 -14.13 -3.31
C GLN A 152 4.05 -14.71 -2.59
N LEU A 153 4.29 -15.53 -1.57
CA LEU A 153 3.30 -15.86 -0.55
C LEU A 153 3.51 -15.00 0.69
N TYR A 154 2.40 -14.67 1.37
CA TYR A 154 2.41 -14.00 2.66
C TYR A 154 1.95 -14.94 3.76
N VAL A 155 2.56 -14.76 4.91
CA VAL A 155 2.09 -15.29 6.19
C VAL A 155 1.42 -14.15 6.92
N GLU A 156 0.18 -14.38 7.35
CA GLU A 156 -0.51 -13.46 8.26
C GLU A 156 -0.71 -14.11 9.62
N GLY A 157 -0.95 -13.31 10.64
CA GLY A 157 -1.13 -13.82 11.98
C GLY A 157 -1.55 -12.77 12.99
N GLN A 158 -1.55 -13.21 14.25
CA GLN A 158 -1.90 -12.40 15.40
C GLN A 158 -0.76 -12.45 16.42
N ALA A 159 -0.36 -11.30 16.94
CA ALA A 159 0.60 -11.20 18.02
C ALA A 159 -0.09 -10.75 19.32
N MET A 160 0.11 -11.53 20.38
CA MET A 160 -0.59 -11.36 21.66
C MET A 160 0.37 -11.40 22.85
N ILE A 161 0.07 -10.58 23.85
CA ILE A 161 0.76 -10.54 25.13
C ILE A 161 0.06 -11.52 26.07
N LEU A 162 0.81 -12.47 26.63
CA LEU A 162 0.33 -13.44 27.61
C LEU A 162 0.54 -12.91 29.04
N GLY A 163 -0.45 -13.17 29.90
CA GLY A 163 -0.29 -13.00 31.34
C GLY A 163 0.49 -14.15 31.99
N ASP A 164 0.63 -14.07 33.31
CA ASP A 164 1.33 -15.09 34.10
C ASP A 164 0.68 -16.47 34.01
N GLU A 165 -0.65 -16.51 33.91
CA GLU A 165 -1.45 -17.72 33.72
C GLU A 165 -1.35 -18.31 32.29
N GLY A 166 -0.62 -17.65 31.39
CA GLY A 166 -0.44 -18.08 29.99
C GLY A 166 -1.60 -17.73 29.06
N TRP A 167 -2.66 -17.07 29.54
CA TRP A 167 -3.76 -16.58 28.72
C TRP A 167 -3.44 -15.23 28.07
N PRO A 168 -3.94 -14.95 26.85
CA PRO A 168 -3.80 -13.64 26.21
C PRO A 168 -4.50 -12.55 27.01
N VAL A 169 -3.78 -11.48 27.35
CA VAL A 169 -4.30 -10.33 28.10
C VAL A 169 -4.39 -9.06 27.25
N ALA A 170 -3.61 -8.97 26.17
CA ALA A 170 -3.62 -7.84 25.24
C ALA A 170 -3.07 -8.25 23.86
N MET A 171 -3.28 -7.40 22.85
CA MET A 171 -2.60 -7.51 21.55
C MET A 171 -1.24 -6.81 21.63
N ALA A 172 -0.22 -7.38 21.01
CA ALA A 172 1.15 -6.84 21.02
C ALA A 172 1.34 -5.65 20.06
N LYS A 173 0.40 -4.69 20.08
CA LYS A 173 0.39 -3.50 19.21
C LYS A 173 1.74 -2.78 19.21
N GLY A 174 2.25 -2.42 18.04
CA GLY A 174 3.50 -1.66 17.91
C GLY A 174 4.76 -2.49 18.14
N MET A 175 4.64 -3.77 18.52
CA MET A 175 5.78 -4.68 18.58
C MET A 175 6.33 -4.88 17.17
N GLN A 176 7.63 -4.70 17.04
CA GLN A 176 8.39 -4.97 15.82
C GLN A 176 9.08 -6.32 15.96
N PHE A 177 9.02 -7.11 14.91
CA PHE A 177 9.72 -8.37 14.81
C PHE A 177 10.20 -8.58 13.38
N GLU A 178 11.18 -9.44 13.25
CA GLU A 178 11.74 -9.87 11.97
C GLU A 178 11.60 -11.39 11.87
N ILE A 179 11.57 -11.88 10.65
CA ILE A 179 11.64 -13.30 10.35
C ILE A 179 12.91 -13.59 9.56
N THR A 180 13.53 -14.73 9.84
CA THR A 180 14.67 -15.25 9.10
C THR A 180 14.44 -16.72 8.81
N GLY A 181 14.73 -17.19 7.60
CA GLY A 181 14.44 -18.57 7.25
C GLY A 181 15.29 -19.10 6.11
N THR A 182 15.41 -20.43 6.08
CA THR A 182 16.04 -21.18 4.99
C THR A 182 14.95 -21.59 3.98
N GLY A 183 14.45 -20.61 3.23
CA GLY A 183 13.57 -20.84 2.07
C GLY A 183 14.36 -20.90 0.74
N ALA A 184 13.65 -20.83 -0.38
CA ALA A 184 14.28 -20.53 -1.67
C ALA A 184 14.86 -19.10 -1.63
N LEU A 185 16.19 -19.00 -1.40
CA LEU A 185 16.96 -17.81 -1.00
C LEU A 185 16.74 -17.39 0.47
N GLU A 186 17.78 -16.83 1.11
CA GLU A 186 17.67 -16.24 2.45
C GLU A 186 16.57 -15.16 2.42
N ALA A 187 15.45 -15.47 3.04
CA ALA A 187 14.28 -14.61 3.06
C ALA A 187 14.17 -14.02 4.47
N SER A 188 14.66 -12.78 4.60
CA SER A 188 14.43 -11.94 5.77
C SER A 188 13.35 -10.91 5.48
N ASP A 189 12.45 -10.68 6.43
CA ASP A 189 11.44 -9.62 6.36
C ASP A 189 11.20 -9.04 7.75
N ASP A 190 10.78 -7.78 7.82
CA ASP A 190 10.41 -7.14 9.08
C ASP A 190 9.02 -6.49 9.00
N THR A 191 8.37 -6.37 10.15
CA THR A 191 7.06 -5.72 10.22
C THR A 191 6.77 -5.21 11.63
N ILE A 192 5.68 -4.46 11.75
CA ILE A 192 5.12 -3.96 13.01
C ILE A 192 3.70 -4.48 13.19
N VAL A 193 3.39 -4.92 14.41
CA VAL A 193 2.08 -5.46 14.77
C VAL A 193 1.04 -4.35 14.85
N MET A 194 -0.07 -4.50 14.12
CA MET A 194 -1.22 -3.60 14.18
C MET A 194 -2.02 -3.77 15.47
N GLY A 195 -2.74 -2.72 15.88
CA GLY A 195 -3.58 -2.77 17.09
C GLY A 195 -4.78 -3.69 16.92
N ASN A 196 -5.44 -3.59 15.77
CA ASN A 196 -6.59 -4.38 15.40
C ASN A 196 -6.18 -5.85 15.29
N LEU A 197 -6.75 -6.68 16.18
CA LEU A 197 -6.55 -8.13 16.23
C LEU A 197 -5.09 -8.57 16.43
N GLY A 198 -4.18 -7.66 16.80
CA GLY A 198 -2.74 -7.96 16.83
C GLY A 198 -2.21 -8.35 15.45
N TYR A 199 -2.85 -7.87 14.37
CA TYR A 199 -2.58 -8.34 13.01
C TYR A 199 -1.14 -8.03 12.57
N PHE A 200 -0.50 -9.00 11.95
CA PHE A 200 0.72 -8.82 11.20
C PHE A 200 0.67 -9.60 9.90
N GLN A 201 1.48 -9.19 8.92
CA GLN A 201 1.86 -10.05 7.81
C GLN A 201 3.33 -9.87 7.48
N VAL A 202 3.93 -10.92 6.94
CA VAL A 202 5.32 -10.98 6.47
C VAL A 202 5.41 -11.82 5.21
N ARG A 203 6.42 -11.57 4.38
CA ARG A 203 6.74 -12.39 3.21
C ARG A 203 7.17 -13.79 3.64
N GLY A 204 6.52 -14.82 3.11
CA GLY A 204 6.88 -16.21 3.41
C GLY A 204 6.57 -17.10 2.22
N ASN A 205 7.55 -17.28 1.32
CA ASN A 205 7.51 -18.34 0.32
C ASN A 205 7.66 -19.71 1.00
N PRO A 206 7.45 -20.84 0.29
CA PRO A 206 7.54 -22.15 0.94
C PRO A 206 8.88 -22.35 1.69
N GLY A 207 8.79 -22.69 2.97
CA GLY A 207 9.95 -22.76 3.85
C GLY A 207 9.60 -22.68 5.34
N PHE A 208 10.64 -22.77 6.18
CA PHE A 208 10.56 -22.59 7.63
C PHE A 208 11.24 -21.27 8.02
N TYR A 209 10.56 -20.50 8.86
CA TYR A 209 11.01 -19.18 9.30
C TYR A 209 11.01 -19.08 10.82
N GLN A 210 12.07 -18.51 11.36
CA GLN A 210 12.21 -18.17 12.78
C GLN A 210 11.88 -16.70 12.97
N ALA A 211 11.00 -16.42 13.95
CA ALA A 211 10.69 -15.06 14.34
C ALA A 211 11.60 -14.60 15.49
N SER A 212 12.20 -13.42 15.35
CA SER A 212 12.94 -12.73 16.40
C SER A 212 12.39 -11.34 16.65
N LEU A 213 12.41 -10.89 17.90
CA LEU A 213 12.06 -9.51 18.23
C LEU A 213 13.11 -8.57 17.64
N LYS A 214 12.67 -7.50 16.96
CA LYS A 214 13.59 -6.54 16.36
C LYS A 214 14.43 -5.85 17.45
N PRO A 215 15.76 -5.71 17.29
CA PRO A 215 16.60 -5.00 18.23
C PRO A 215 16.08 -3.58 18.53
N GLY A 216 16.13 -3.16 19.79
CA GLY A 216 15.55 -1.90 20.28
C GLY A 216 14.35 -2.13 21.21
N LEU A 217 13.42 -1.16 21.25
CA LEU A 217 12.30 -1.13 22.21
C LEU A 217 11.48 -2.42 22.26
N SER A 218 11.30 -3.11 21.13
CA SER A 218 10.56 -4.37 21.08
C SER A 218 11.30 -5.49 21.80
N SER A 219 12.58 -5.71 21.48
CA SER A 219 13.43 -6.66 22.19
C SER A 219 13.68 -6.29 23.66
N GLU A 220 13.60 -5.01 24.04
CA GLU A 220 13.76 -4.56 25.43
C GLU A 220 12.49 -4.72 26.28
N THR A 221 11.32 -4.63 25.65
CA THR A 221 10.01 -4.67 26.32
C THR A 221 9.47 -6.09 26.40
N PHE A 222 9.66 -6.89 25.34
CA PHE A 222 9.05 -8.21 25.21
C PHE A 222 10.08 -9.34 25.29
N GLN A 223 9.57 -10.52 25.61
CA GLN A 223 10.23 -11.80 25.43
C GLN A 223 9.30 -12.72 24.65
N LEU A 224 9.82 -13.31 23.57
CA LEU A 224 9.11 -14.32 22.80
C LEU A 224 8.89 -15.58 23.67
N VAL A 225 7.64 -16.03 23.76
CA VAL A 225 7.31 -17.33 24.37
C VAL A 225 7.48 -18.36 23.26
N VAL A 226 8.38 -19.34 23.45
CA VAL A 226 8.75 -20.43 22.51
C VAL A 226 7.90 -20.39 21.24
N SER A 227 8.42 -19.76 20.18
CA SER A 227 7.74 -19.73 18.90
C SER A 227 7.94 -21.07 18.22
N GLU A 228 6.85 -21.70 17.80
CA GLU A 228 6.93 -22.66 16.71
C GLU A 228 7.46 -21.93 15.48
N ASP A 229 8.27 -22.61 14.66
CA ASP A 229 8.71 -22.07 13.39
C ASP A 229 7.48 -21.71 12.54
N LEU A 230 7.54 -20.56 11.86
CA LEU A 230 6.52 -20.19 10.89
C LEU A 230 6.72 -21.06 9.66
N GLU A 231 5.89 -22.09 9.51
CA GLU A 231 5.92 -23.00 8.36
C GLU A 231 5.01 -22.51 7.23
N VAL A 232 5.57 -22.39 6.04
CA VAL A 232 4.81 -22.19 4.79
C VAL A 232 4.91 -23.46 3.95
N SER A 233 3.87 -24.30 4.04
CA SER A 233 3.77 -25.55 3.27
C SER A 233 2.50 -25.65 2.42
N SER A 234 1.70 -24.59 2.35
CA SER A 234 0.43 -24.52 1.62
C SER A 234 0.30 -23.22 0.83
N TYR A 235 -0.46 -23.27 -0.26
CA TYR A 235 -0.87 -22.07 -0.99
C TYR A 235 -1.80 -21.16 -0.19
N ILE A 236 -2.45 -21.67 0.85
CA ILE A 236 -3.21 -20.90 1.83
C ILE A 236 -2.66 -21.28 3.20
N THR A 237 -1.75 -20.46 3.72
CA THR A 237 -1.17 -20.64 5.04
C THR A 237 -2.19 -20.24 6.10
N PRO A 238 -2.48 -21.10 7.10
CA PRO A 238 -3.30 -20.71 8.24
C PRO A 238 -2.66 -19.54 9.02
N PRO A 239 -3.45 -18.67 9.66
CA PRO A 239 -2.89 -17.58 10.44
C PRO A 239 -2.05 -18.08 11.62
N HIS A 240 -0.85 -17.52 11.79
CA HIS A 240 0.05 -17.86 12.91
C HIS A 240 -0.27 -17.04 14.16
N GLN A 241 0.11 -17.57 15.32
CA GLN A 241 0.02 -16.85 16.60
C GLN A 241 1.42 -16.61 17.18
N LEU A 242 1.83 -15.35 17.22
CA LEU A 242 3.02 -14.93 17.95
C LEU A 242 2.64 -14.60 19.39
N ARG A 243 3.29 -15.28 20.34
CA ARG A 243 3.01 -15.11 21.77
C ARG A 243 4.22 -14.49 22.45
N VAL A 244 4.00 -13.42 23.18
CA VAL A 244 5.04 -12.71 23.93
C VAL A 244 4.64 -12.49 25.37
N ARG A 245 5.62 -12.31 26.24
CA ARG A 245 5.44 -11.78 27.60
C ARG A 245 6.18 -10.47 27.74
N LEU A 246 5.69 -9.61 28.63
CA LEU A 246 6.45 -8.44 29.04
C LEU A 246 7.64 -8.89 29.89
N LYS A 247 8.80 -8.26 29.67
CA LYS A 247 9.96 -8.46 30.53
C LYS A 247 9.70 -7.87 31.93
N PRO A 248 10.32 -8.40 32.99
CA PRO A 248 10.11 -7.90 34.35
C PRO A 248 10.37 -6.40 34.48
N GLY A 249 9.39 -5.66 34.98
CA GLY A 249 9.48 -4.20 35.20
C GLY A 249 9.25 -3.34 33.96
N LYS A 250 8.88 -3.93 32.83
CA LYS A 250 8.48 -3.23 31.59
C LYS A 250 6.96 -3.17 31.45
N SER A 251 6.46 -2.18 30.73
CA SER A 251 5.05 -2.14 30.32
C SER A 251 4.91 -1.95 28.81
N HIS A 252 3.73 -2.25 28.26
CA HIS A 252 3.47 -2.12 26.82
C HIS A 252 3.64 -0.68 26.34
N GLU A 253 3.33 0.28 27.21
CA GLU A 253 3.45 1.72 26.95
C GLU A 253 4.89 2.18 26.69
N ASP A 254 5.90 1.42 27.14
CA ASP A 254 7.32 1.72 26.91
C ASP A 254 7.68 1.82 25.42
N LEU A 255 6.92 1.15 24.53
CA LEU A 255 7.09 1.25 23.07
C LEU A 255 6.80 2.65 22.50
N PHE A 256 5.98 3.42 23.21
CA PHE A 256 5.41 4.66 22.70
C PHE A 256 6.04 5.90 23.36
N VAL A 257 7.08 5.73 24.16
CA VAL A 257 7.79 6.80 24.85
C VAL A 257 8.84 7.44 23.93
N GLU A 258 9.03 8.76 24.00
CA GLU A 258 10.08 9.44 23.21
C GLU A 258 11.48 9.03 23.68
N GLU A 259 12.34 8.64 22.73
CA GLU A 259 13.78 8.41 22.95
C GLU A 259 14.44 9.74 23.37
N GLY A 260 14.51 9.96 24.68
CA GLY A 260 14.98 11.21 25.29
C GLY A 260 14.25 11.55 26.61
N SER A 261 13.11 10.91 26.86
CA SER A 261 12.30 11.09 28.07
C SER A 261 12.56 10.04 29.16
N SER A 262 13.62 9.22 29.02
CA SER A 262 14.14 8.36 30.10
C SER A 262 14.76 9.21 31.22
N LYS A 263 13.91 9.91 31.96
CA LYS A 263 14.29 10.63 33.18
C LYS A 263 14.47 9.63 34.31
N VAL A 264 15.71 9.65 34.84
CA VAL A 264 15.97 10.06 36.22
C VAL A 264 14.94 9.55 37.22
N LYS A 265 15.32 8.50 37.96
CA LYS A 265 14.63 8.01 39.16
C LYS A 265 14.31 9.17 40.09
N ARG A 266 13.08 9.67 40.04
CA ARG A 266 12.55 10.62 41.02
C ARG A 266 11.80 9.80 42.07
N LYS A 267 12.39 9.70 43.26
CA LYS A 267 11.76 9.12 44.45
C LYS A 267 10.37 9.74 44.66
N GLN A 268 9.40 8.87 44.91
CA GLN A 268 8.04 9.18 45.37
C GLN A 268 8.04 10.12 46.57
N ASN A 269 7.15 11.12 46.60
CA ASN A 269 5.94 11.03 47.44
C ASN A 269 5.05 12.30 47.37
N ARG A 270 3.74 12.05 47.46
CA ARG A 270 2.59 12.88 47.88
C ARG A 270 1.58 13.37 46.82
N PRO A 271 0.29 13.44 47.21
CA PRO A 271 -0.84 13.24 46.29
C PRO A 271 -1.54 14.54 45.85
N VAL A 272 -2.25 14.38 44.75
CA VAL A 272 -3.39 15.11 44.14
C VAL A 272 -3.92 16.35 44.89
N GLY A 273 -4.03 17.47 44.16
CA GLY A 273 -4.94 18.56 44.48
C GLY A 273 -4.76 19.82 43.63
N GLY A 274 -5.72 20.07 42.73
CA GLY A 274 -6.32 21.41 42.54
C GLY A 274 -5.54 22.48 41.76
N LEU A 275 -6.12 22.85 40.62
CA LEU A 275 -5.95 24.12 39.93
C LEU A 275 -6.08 25.33 40.89
N MET A 276 -5.05 26.17 40.99
CA MET A 276 -5.14 27.63 41.09
C MET A 276 -3.74 28.25 41.20
N GLY A 277 -3.50 29.35 40.50
CA GLY A 277 -2.39 30.26 40.85
C GLY A 277 -1.55 30.70 39.67
N ALA A 278 -2.15 31.47 38.77
CA ALA A 278 -1.41 32.42 37.96
C ALA A 278 -0.52 33.32 38.85
N LEU A 279 0.62 33.73 38.29
CA LEU A 279 1.33 34.97 38.62
C LEU A 279 1.96 35.09 40.02
N GLN A 280 3.19 34.61 40.14
CA GLN A 280 4.30 35.16 40.94
C GLN A 280 5.55 34.38 40.51
N SER A 281 6.67 34.93 40.06
CA SER A 281 7.20 36.28 40.19
C SER A 281 8.40 36.40 39.25
N ILE A 282 8.36 37.43 38.41
CA ILE A 282 9.55 38.11 37.90
C ILE A 282 10.30 38.66 39.12
N TRP A 283 11.52 38.17 39.40
CA TRP A 283 12.66 38.95 39.91
C TRP A 283 13.82 38.06 40.38
N GLY A 284 15.03 38.46 40.00
CA GLY A 284 16.18 38.30 40.90
C GLY A 284 17.44 37.63 40.35
N GLY A 285 18.16 38.31 39.46
CA GLY A 285 19.52 38.79 39.77
C GLY A 285 20.71 37.83 39.83
N TYR A 286 21.66 38.10 38.93
CA TYR A 286 23.13 38.12 39.10
C TYR A 286 23.90 36.83 39.45
N GLY A 287 24.53 36.28 38.40
CA GLY A 287 25.98 36.37 38.20
C GLY A 287 26.90 35.40 38.96
N THR A 288 27.56 34.51 38.22
CA THR A 288 29.02 34.28 38.32
C THR A 288 29.50 33.46 37.11
N LYS A 289 30.70 33.79 36.65
CA LYS A 289 31.38 33.27 35.46
C LYS A 289 32.25 32.06 35.81
N ASP A 290 32.39 31.23 34.78
CA ASP A 290 33.48 30.30 34.47
C ASP A 290 33.63 29.02 35.31
N GLU A 291 33.39 27.87 34.67
CA GLU A 291 34.47 26.95 34.32
C GLU A 291 34.02 25.92 33.26
N LYS A 292 34.86 25.74 32.24
CA LYS A 292 34.68 24.84 31.09
C LYS A 292 34.71 23.38 31.54
N ALA A 293 33.63 22.65 31.31
CA ALA A 293 33.64 21.19 31.23
C ALA A 293 32.99 20.77 29.90
N LYS A 294 33.70 19.95 29.14
CA LYS A 294 33.35 19.49 27.79
C LYS A 294 31.95 18.88 27.76
N GLU A 295 31.04 19.48 26.97
CA GLU A 295 29.85 18.81 26.47
C GLU A 295 30.27 17.60 25.64
N VAL A 296 29.90 16.41 26.12
CA VAL A 296 29.87 15.21 25.29
C VAL A 296 28.49 15.20 24.65
N ALA A 297 28.44 15.58 23.38
CA ALA A 297 27.24 15.47 22.55
C ALA A 297 26.73 14.02 22.55
N PRO A 298 25.40 13.80 22.49
CA PRO A 298 24.87 12.46 22.33
C PRO A 298 25.30 11.90 20.97
N ALA A 299 25.57 10.60 20.95
CA ALA A 299 26.08 9.85 19.81
C ALA A 299 25.27 10.09 18.53
N THR A 300 25.75 11.02 17.70
CA THR A 300 25.60 10.94 16.26
C THR A 300 26.16 9.59 15.84
N LYS A 301 25.32 8.74 15.23
CA LYS A 301 25.79 7.64 14.38
C LYS A 301 26.95 8.17 13.54
N GLU A 302 28.02 7.39 13.44
CA GLU A 302 29.15 7.69 12.56
C GLU A 302 28.61 7.97 11.15
N ILE A 303 28.52 9.26 10.80
CA ILE A 303 28.28 9.71 9.43
C ILE A 303 29.63 9.53 8.73
N GLY A 304 29.83 8.36 8.14
CA GLY A 304 30.90 8.17 7.18
C GLY A 304 30.62 9.07 5.98
N ASP A 305 31.28 10.22 5.91
CA ASP A 305 31.66 11.07 4.76
C ASP A 305 30.72 11.15 3.52
N GLY A 306 29.43 10.85 3.65
CA GLY A 306 28.45 10.80 2.57
C GLY A 306 27.16 11.54 2.94
N GLU A 307 26.58 12.22 1.95
CA GLU A 307 25.28 12.90 2.08
C GLU A 307 24.16 11.90 2.46
N GLU A 308 23.23 12.33 3.33
CA GLU A 308 22.08 11.52 3.74
C GLU A 308 21.20 11.14 2.52
N THR A 309 20.72 9.89 2.50
CA THR A 309 19.84 9.38 1.45
C THR A 309 18.41 9.90 1.63
N ILE A 310 17.87 10.53 0.59
CA ILE A 310 16.49 11.02 0.57
C ILE A 310 15.58 9.93 0.00
N HIS A 311 14.56 9.55 0.76
CA HIS A 311 13.60 8.52 0.37
C HIS A 311 12.33 9.13 -0.23
N ILE A 312 12.01 8.75 -1.47
CA ILE A 312 10.85 9.26 -2.21
C ILE A 312 9.91 8.10 -2.52
N PHE A 313 8.64 8.27 -2.21
CA PHE A 313 7.58 7.29 -2.48
C PHE A 313 6.68 7.81 -3.60
N SER A 314 6.34 6.96 -4.56
CA SER A 314 5.42 7.32 -5.64
C SER A 314 4.66 6.11 -6.16
N VAL A 315 3.53 6.36 -6.82
CA VAL A 315 2.67 5.33 -7.40
C VAL A 315 2.22 5.74 -8.80
N ALA A 316 2.19 4.77 -9.71
CA ALA A 316 1.64 4.93 -11.04
C ALA A 316 0.78 3.72 -11.40
N SER A 317 -0.23 3.94 -12.23
CA SER A 317 -1.08 2.90 -12.81
C SER A 317 -1.40 3.29 -14.25
N GLY A 318 -1.06 2.40 -15.16
CA GLY A 318 -1.14 2.62 -16.61
C GLY A 318 0.08 3.33 -17.22
N HIS A 319 0.29 3.09 -18.51
CA HIS A 319 1.50 3.50 -19.23
C HIS A 319 1.70 5.03 -19.29
N LEU A 320 0.61 5.81 -19.27
CA LEU A 320 0.69 7.26 -19.24
C LEU A 320 1.34 7.76 -17.95
N TYR A 321 0.87 7.28 -16.79
CA TYR A 321 1.40 7.71 -15.50
C TYR A 321 2.81 7.16 -15.26
N GLU A 322 3.16 5.99 -15.77
CA GLU A 322 4.54 5.47 -15.71
C GLU A 322 5.54 6.31 -16.53
N LYS A 323 5.09 6.85 -17.66
CA LYS A 323 5.88 7.81 -18.43
C LYS A 323 6.09 9.11 -17.66
N LEU A 324 5.03 9.63 -17.03
CA LEU A 324 5.13 10.83 -16.19
C LEU A 324 6.02 10.57 -14.97
N LEU A 325 5.90 9.39 -14.34
CA LEU A 325 6.74 8.95 -13.23
C LEU A 325 8.23 8.98 -13.59
N SER A 326 8.57 8.52 -14.79
CA SER A 326 9.95 8.58 -15.30
C SER A 326 10.46 10.02 -15.38
N ILE A 327 9.61 10.96 -15.82
CA ILE A 327 9.95 12.39 -15.88
C ILE A 327 10.07 12.98 -14.47
N MET A 328 9.18 12.61 -13.54
CA MET A 328 9.25 13.02 -12.14
C MET A 328 10.60 12.61 -11.52
N ILE A 329 11.02 11.36 -11.70
CA ILE A 329 12.31 10.84 -11.23
C ILE A 329 13.48 11.66 -11.78
N LEU A 330 13.50 11.95 -13.08
CA LEU A 330 14.53 12.79 -13.69
C LEU A 330 14.53 14.21 -13.13
N SER A 331 13.35 14.80 -12.98
CA SER A 331 13.23 16.17 -12.47
C SER A 331 13.75 16.29 -11.04
N VAL A 332 13.50 15.30 -10.17
CA VAL A 332 14.09 15.24 -8.84
C VAL A 332 15.61 15.10 -8.92
N ARG A 333 16.10 14.10 -9.65
CA ARG A 333 17.54 13.80 -9.72
C ARG A 333 18.36 14.97 -10.28
N ASN A 334 17.81 15.73 -11.23
CA ASN A 334 18.48 16.89 -11.80
C ASN A 334 18.55 18.08 -10.83
N ASN A 335 17.71 18.11 -9.79
CA ASN A 335 17.64 19.21 -8.83
C ASN A 335 18.21 18.87 -7.44
N THR A 336 18.73 17.66 -7.23
CA THR A 336 19.34 17.26 -5.95
C THR A 336 20.68 16.54 -6.15
N LYS A 337 21.61 16.75 -5.22
CA LYS A 337 22.91 16.06 -5.21
C LYS A 337 22.89 14.81 -4.34
N ASN A 338 22.03 14.79 -3.33
CA ASN A 338 21.87 13.71 -2.39
C ASN A 338 21.67 12.34 -3.06
N PRO A 339 22.13 11.25 -2.43
CA PRO A 339 21.70 9.91 -2.77
C PRO A 339 20.17 9.82 -2.68
N LEU A 340 19.56 9.18 -3.67
CA LEU A 340 18.12 8.99 -3.74
C LEU A 340 17.75 7.52 -3.63
N HIS A 341 16.67 7.24 -2.90
CA HIS A 341 16.00 5.95 -2.90
C HIS A 341 14.53 6.15 -3.26
N PHE A 342 14.10 5.61 -4.41
CA PHE A 342 12.70 5.62 -4.84
C PHE A 342 11.96 4.33 -4.46
N TRP A 343 10.80 4.47 -3.83
CA TRP A 343 9.93 3.37 -3.44
C TRP A 343 8.67 3.37 -4.31
N PHE A 344 8.30 2.21 -4.84
CA PHE A 344 7.11 2.06 -5.67
C PHE A 344 6.23 0.90 -5.23
N ILE A 345 4.92 1.02 -5.41
CA ILE A 345 4.00 -0.09 -5.14
C ILE A 345 4.03 -1.11 -6.28
N ASP A 346 4.49 -2.33 -5.97
CA ASP A 346 4.74 -3.38 -6.97
C ASP A 346 3.48 -3.73 -7.80
N ASN A 347 2.31 -3.80 -7.16
CA ASN A 347 1.08 -4.32 -7.76
C ASN A 347 0.45 -3.44 -8.84
N PHE A 348 0.83 -2.17 -8.91
CA PHE A 348 0.20 -1.21 -9.84
C PHE A 348 1.05 -0.91 -11.07
N LEU A 349 2.33 -1.29 -11.05
CA LEU A 349 3.26 -1.05 -12.15
C LEU A 349 3.21 -2.14 -13.21
N SER A 350 3.34 -1.73 -14.46
CA SER A 350 3.43 -2.58 -15.63
C SER A 350 4.77 -3.31 -15.69
N PRO A 351 4.81 -4.49 -16.35
CA PRO A 351 6.07 -5.17 -16.64
C PRO A 351 7.07 -4.30 -17.40
N LYS A 352 6.58 -3.42 -18.29
CA LYS A 352 7.44 -2.53 -19.09
C LYS A 352 8.18 -1.54 -18.22
N PHE A 353 7.50 -0.93 -17.24
CA PHE A 353 8.16 0.00 -16.32
C PHE A 353 9.15 -0.74 -15.40
N LYS A 354 8.77 -1.91 -14.89
CA LYS A 354 9.68 -2.74 -14.06
C LYS A 354 10.95 -3.16 -14.79
N ALA A 355 10.85 -3.44 -16.09
CA ALA A 355 12.02 -3.71 -16.93
C ALA A 355 12.84 -2.45 -17.27
N PHE A 356 12.25 -1.26 -17.20
CA PHE A 356 12.88 0.01 -17.56
C PHE A 356 13.61 0.68 -16.38
N ILE A 357 13.02 0.67 -15.18
CA ILE A 357 13.56 1.38 -14.01
C ILE A 357 15.00 0.99 -13.62
N PRO A 358 15.50 -0.26 -13.78
CA PRO A 358 16.89 -0.58 -13.45
C PRO A 358 17.89 0.21 -14.31
N GLN A 359 17.53 0.49 -15.56
CA GLN A 359 18.40 1.23 -16.48
C GLN A 359 18.41 2.72 -16.14
N MET A 360 17.25 3.27 -15.75
CA MET A 360 17.20 4.62 -15.19
C MET A 360 18.07 4.71 -13.93
N ALA A 361 17.91 3.76 -13.00
CA ALA A 361 18.68 3.71 -11.76
C ALA A 361 20.19 3.70 -12.01
N ALA A 362 20.66 2.87 -12.95
CA ALA A 362 22.06 2.82 -13.35
C ALA A 362 22.54 4.13 -14.02
N ARG A 363 21.74 4.70 -14.93
CA ARG A 363 22.11 5.91 -15.69
C ARG A 363 22.15 7.17 -14.83
N TYR A 364 21.27 7.25 -13.84
CA TYR A 364 21.04 8.44 -13.01
C TYR A 364 21.47 8.26 -11.56
N ASN A 365 22.08 7.12 -11.23
CA ASN A 365 22.67 6.81 -9.92
C ASN A 365 21.70 7.01 -8.75
N PHE A 366 20.57 6.30 -8.77
CA PHE A 366 19.64 6.21 -7.65
C PHE A 366 19.34 4.75 -7.30
N LYS A 367 18.91 4.50 -6.06
CA LYS A 367 18.39 3.20 -5.63
C LYS A 367 16.89 3.17 -5.74
N TYR A 368 16.32 1.97 -5.88
CA TYR A 368 14.88 1.79 -5.85
C TYR A 368 14.52 0.42 -5.30
N ASP A 369 13.34 0.34 -4.71
CA ASP A 369 12.76 -0.92 -4.24
C ASP A 369 11.24 -0.94 -4.49
N PHE A 370 10.73 -2.15 -4.73
CA PHE A 370 9.30 -2.38 -4.86
C PHE A 370 8.74 -2.84 -3.51
N VAL A 371 7.80 -2.07 -2.98
CA VAL A 371 7.09 -2.36 -1.73
C VAL A 371 5.67 -2.79 -2.03
N THR A 372 5.12 -3.63 -1.17
CA THR A 372 3.72 -4.05 -1.27
C THR A 372 3.28 -4.64 0.06
N TYR A 373 2.00 -4.47 0.35
CA TYR A 373 1.36 -4.98 1.56
C TYR A 373 0.02 -5.57 1.13
N LYS A 374 -0.34 -6.77 1.59
CA LYS A 374 -1.66 -7.33 1.28
C LYS A 374 -2.72 -6.53 2.04
N TRP A 375 -3.82 -6.19 1.38
CA TRP A 375 -4.98 -5.61 2.05
C TRP A 375 -5.50 -6.55 3.16
N PRO A 376 -5.50 -6.14 4.44
CA PRO A 376 -5.92 -7.02 5.53
C PRO A 376 -7.40 -7.42 5.43
N SER A 377 -7.70 -8.67 5.76
CA SER A 377 -9.05 -9.24 5.65
C SER A 377 -10.11 -8.54 6.54
N TRP A 378 -9.68 -7.92 7.62
CA TRP A 378 -10.55 -7.18 8.55
C TRP A 378 -10.80 -5.72 8.14
N LEU A 379 -10.02 -5.18 7.21
CA LEU A 379 -10.12 -3.79 6.74
C LEU A 379 -11.14 -3.74 5.60
N ASN A 380 -12.11 -2.83 5.65
CA ASN A 380 -13.19 -2.77 4.65
C ASN A 380 -12.62 -2.65 3.23
N PRO A 381 -12.91 -3.56 2.30
CA PRO A 381 -12.24 -3.61 1.00
C PRO A 381 -12.69 -2.49 0.05
N GLN A 382 -11.86 -2.19 -0.94
CA GLN A 382 -12.21 -1.34 -2.09
C GLN A 382 -12.34 -2.19 -3.36
N SER A 383 -13.42 -1.96 -4.11
CA SER A 383 -13.68 -2.67 -5.37
C SER A 383 -13.09 -1.95 -6.59
N GLU A 384 -12.93 -0.63 -6.52
CA GLU A 384 -12.39 0.19 -7.59
C GLU A 384 -10.87 0.34 -7.45
N LYS A 385 -10.14 0.05 -8.54
CA LYS A 385 -8.66 0.09 -8.56
C LYS A 385 -8.11 1.48 -8.19
N GLN A 386 -8.76 2.56 -8.65
CA GLN A 386 -8.34 3.92 -8.32
C GLN A 386 -8.44 4.20 -6.80
N ARG A 387 -9.56 3.82 -6.17
CA ARG A 387 -9.74 3.97 -4.71
C ARG A 387 -8.77 3.10 -3.93
N LEU A 388 -8.43 1.92 -4.46
CA LEU A 388 -7.39 1.06 -3.89
C LEU A 388 -6.04 1.79 -3.90
N ILE A 389 -5.60 2.33 -5.04
CA ILE A 389 -4.35 3.10 -5.16
C ILE A 389 -4.31 4.25 -4.16
N TRP A 390 -5.38 5.03 -4.06
CA TRP A 390 -5.50 6.12 -3.08
C TRP A 390 -5.35 5.61 -1.64
N ALA A 391 -5.95 4.47 -1.31
CA ALA A 391 -5.85 3.90 0.02
C ALA A 391 -4.43 3.46 0.36
N TYR A 392 -3.70 2.88 -0.60
CA TYR A 392 -2.30 2.51 -0.40
C TYR A 392 -1.36 3.72 -0.21
N LYS A 393 -1.70 4.90 -0.73
CA LYS A 393 -0.91 6.12 -0.50
C LYS A 393 -0.87 6.54 0.98
N ILE A 394 -1.86 6.14 1.79
CA ILE A 394 -2.06 6.71 3.13
C ILE A 394 -2.24 5.65 4.24
N LEU A 395 -2.96 4.55 4.00
CA LEU A 395 -3.38 3.62 5.06
C LEU A 395 -2.27 2.72 5.60
N PHE A 396 -1.21 2.51 4.83
CA PHE A 396 -0.18 1.49 5.12
C PHE A 396 1.22 2.08 5.29
N LEU A 397 1.36 3.39 5.45
CA LEU A 397 2.66 4.06 5.56
C LEU A 397 3.56 3.50 6.69
N ASP A 398 2.97 3.01 7.78
CA ASP A 398 3.66 2.39 8.92
C ASP A 398 4.25 1.00 8.62
N VAL A 399 3.64 0.25 7.70
CA VAL A 399 3.94 -1.17 7.41
C VAL A 399 4.45 -1.43 5.99
N LEU A 400 4.33 -0.47 5.08
CA LEU A 400 4.70 -0.62 3.68
C LEU A 400 6.22 -0.57 3.47
N PHE A 401 6.91 0.23 4.28
CA PHE A 401 8.36 0.42 4.20
C PHE A 401 9.07 -0.38 5.30
N PRO A 402 10.30 -0.85 5.03
CA PRO A 402 11.17 -1.43 6.06
C PRO A 402 11.27 -0.53 7.29
N GLN A 403 11.38 -1.14 8.48
CA GLN A 403 11.30 -0.38 9.73
C GLN A 403 12.50 0.55 9.97
N ASP A 404 13.59 0.40 9.23
CA ASP A 404 14.78 1.27 9.26
C ASP A 404 14.67 2.53 8.40
N VAL A 405 13.64 2.64 7.55
CA VAL A 405 13.35 3.88 6.78
C VAL A 405 12.76 4.92 7.73
N PRO A 406 13.43 6.06 7.96
CA PRO A 406 13.02 7.00 9.02
C PRO A 406 11.97 8.02 8.57
N LYS A 407 11.99 8.39 7.29
CA LYS A 407 11.17 9.46 6.71
C LYS A 407 10.94 9.16 5.23
N ILE A 408 9.81 9.59 4.68
CA ILE A 408 9.54 9.55 3.24
C ILE A 408 8.95 10.87 2.76
N ILE A 409 9.17 11.17 1.47
CA ILE A 409 8.48 12.23 0.73
C ILE A 409 7.65 11.56 -0.34
N PHE A 410 6.32 11.75 -0.32
CA PHE A 410 5.47 11.31 -1.40
C PHE A 410 5.40 12.37 -2.50
N ILE A 411 5.60 11.96 -3.76
CA ILE A 411 5.46 12.83 -4.93
C ILE A 411 4.60 12.10 -5.97
N ASP A 412 3.46 12.68 -6.35
CA ASP A 412 2.61 12.12 -7.42
C ASP A 412 3.37 12.02 -8.76
N ALA A 413 3.05 10.99 -9.54
CA ALA A 413 3.79 10.64 -10.75
C ALA A 413 3.77 11.71 -11.84
N ASP A 414 2.78 12.60 -11.83
CA ASP A 414 2.58 13.66 -12.83
C ASP A 414 3.16 15.02 -12.43
N GLN A 415 3.99 15.05 -11.39
CA GLN A 415 4.71 16.27 -11.00
C GLN A 415 6.05 16.43 -11.71
N VAL A 416 6.45 17.69 -11.89
CA VAL A 416 7.83 18.09 -12.22
C VAL A 416 8.40 18.91 -11.06
N VAL A 417 9.55 18.48 -10.56
CA VAL A 417 10.26 19.10 -9.44
C VAL A 417 11.35 20.04 -9.97
N ARG A 418 11.41 21.26 -9.42
CA ARG A 418 12.33 22.34 -9.79
C ARG A 418 13.26 22.79 -8.65
N ALA A 419 13.02 22.32 -7.43
CA ALA A 419 13.82 22.65 -6.26
C ALA A 419 14.51 21.40 -5.70
N ASP A 420 15.49 21.61 -4.82
CA ASP A 420 16.13 20.51 -4.12
C ASP A 420 15.18 19.94 -3.07
N VAL A 421 14.79 18.67 -3.25
CA VAL A 421 13.92 17.93 -2.30
C VAL A 421 14.54 17.80 -0.91
N LYS A 422 15.84 18.05 -0.75
CA LYS A 422 16.49 18.18 0.55
C LYS A 422 15.82 19.22 1.45
N GLU A 423 15.30 20.29 0.87
CA GLU A 423 14.58 21.32 1.65
C GLU A 423 13.32 20.76 2.33
N LEU A 424 12.59 19.83 1.71
CA LEU A 424 11.48 19.11 2.35
C LEU A 424 11.98 18.06 3.34
N TRP A 425 13.08 17.38 3.01
CA TRP A 425 13.67 16.35 3.85
C TRP A 425 14.11 16.91 5.21
N ASP A 426 14.73 18.08 5.22
CA ASP A 426 15.25 18.75 6.42
C ASP A 426 14.17 19.58 7.16
N LEU A 427 12.97 19.70 6.58
CA LEU A 427 11.93 20.54 7.14
C LEU A 427 11.46 20.03 8.51
N ASP A 428 11.50 20.91 9.50
CA ASP A 428 10.97 20.64 10.84
C ASP A 428 9.44 20.71 10.84
N LEU A 429 8.80 19.55 11.02
CA LEU A 429 7.34 19.39 11.07
C LEU A 429 6.72 19.89 12.38
N LYS A 430 7.49 20.51 13.29
CA LYS A 430 7.02 21.12 14.55
C LYS A 430 6.20 20.17 15.42
N GLY A 431 6.67 18.93 15.52
CA GLY A 431 6.02 17.86 16.29
C GLY A 431 4.81 17.20 15.61
N ASN A 432 4.50 17.53 14.35
CA ASN A 432 3.53 16.79 13.56
C ASN A 432 4.20 15.59 12.86
N VAL A 433 3.47 14.50 12.68
CA VAL A 433 3.97 13.26 12.06
C VAL A 433 4.09 13.36 10.54
N TYR A 434 3.35 14.28 9.93
CA TYR A 434 3.35 14.51 8.50
C TYR A 434 3.09 15.98 8.17
N GLY A 435 3.43 16.37 6.95
CA GLY A 435 3.11 17.69 6.41
C GLY A 435 2.57 17.59 4.99
N PHE A 436 1.54 18.37 4.70
CA PHE A 436 0.91 18.44 3.37
C PHE A 436 0.86 19.89 2.89
N VAL A 437 0.83 20.09 1.58
CA VAL A 437 0.61 21.42 0.98
C VAL A 437 -0.89 21.75 1.04
N PRO A 438 -1.30 22.98 1.42
CA PRO A 438 -2.71 23.37 1.37
C PRO A 438 -3.18 23.54 -0.08
N MET A 439 -4.48 23.40 -0.35
CA MET A 439 -5.05 23.68 -1.68
C MET A 439 -4.74 25.11 -2.12
N GLY A 440 -4.30 25.26 -3.37
CA GLY A 440 -4.10 26.57 -3.99
C GLY A 440 -5.40 27.37 -4.03
N ASP A 441 -5.31 28.65 -3.71
CA ASP A 441 -6.48 29.50 -3.59
C ASP A 441 -6.31 30.91 -4.22
N THR A 442 -5.37 31.02 -5.16
CA THR A 442 -5.02 32.29 -5.80
C THR A 442 -5.58 32.47 -7.21
N ASN A 443 -6.07 31.41 -7.88
CA ASN A 443 -6.72 31.54 -9.20
C ASN A 443 -8.22 31.93 -9.06
N PRO A 444 -8.65 33.13 -9.50
CA PRO A 444 -10.03 33.58 -9.37
C PRO A 444 -11.01 32.81 -10.27
N ASP A 445 -10.57 32.25 -11.40
CA ASP A 445 -11.43 31.59 -12.39
C ASP A 445 -12.08 30.30 -11.84
N THR A 446 -11.49 29.73 -10.78
CA THR A 446 -11.92 28.47 -10.17
C THR A 446 -12.55 28.64 -8.79
N GLU A 447 -12.86 29.87 -8.35
CA GLU A 447 -13.47 30.15 -7.04
C GLU A 447 -14.75 29.35 -6.81
N GLY A 448 -15.61 29.25 -7.84
CA GLY A 448 -16.88 28.52 -7.77
C GLY A 448 -16.75 27.00 -7.55
N PHE A 449 -15.57 26.42 -7.78
CA PHE A 449 -15.30 24.99 -7.60
C PHE A 449 -14.66 24.65 -6.25
N ARG A 450 -14.37 25.66 -5.41
CA ARG A 450 -13.70 25.49 -4.10
C ARG A 450 -14.65 24.94 -3.04
N PHE A 451 -15.03 23.67 -3.20
CA PHE A 451 -16.00 23.00 -2.32
C PHE A 451 -15.55 22.99 -0.85
N TRP A 452 -14.24 23.03 -0.56
CA TRP A 452 -13.71 23.07 0.81
C TRP A 452 -13.95 24.40 1.53
N LYS A 453 -14.28 25.48 0.81
CA LYS A 453 -14.62 26.79 1.39
C LYS A 453 -16.09 26.93 1.76
N GLN A 454 -16.91 25.90 1.54
CA GLN A 454 -18.35 25.90 1.78
C GLN A 454 -18.88 24.58 2.36
N GLY A 455 -20.14 24.58 2.78
CA GLY A 455 -20.85 23.39 3.24
C GLY A 455 -20.13 22.60 4.34
N TYR A 456 -20.14 21.28 4.18
CA TYR A 456 -19.60 20.32 5.15
C TYR A 456 -18.13 20.58 5.50
N TRP A 457 -17.25 20.70 4.50
CA TRP A 457 -15.81 20.82 4.73
C TRP A 457 -15.46 22.11 5.48
N LYS A 458 -16.08 23.24 5.15
CA LYS A 458 -15.88 24.50 5.89
C LYS A 458 -16.24 24.35 7.37
N SER A 459 -17.40 23.75 7.65
CA SER A 459 -17.87 23.53 9.01
C SER A 459 -16.99 22.54 9.77
N HIS A 460 -16.60 21.43 9.15
CA HIS A 460 -15.77 20.40 9.75
C HIS A 460 -14.36 20.91 10.06
N LEU A 461 -13.71 21.61 9.13
CA LEU A 461 -12.32 22.05 9.28
C LEU A 461 -12.16 23.14 10.36
N GLY A 462 -13.22 23.91 10.66
CA GLY A 462 -13.20 24.87 11.76
C GLY A 462 -12.09 25.93 11.65
N GLY A 463 -11.76 26.35 10.43
CA GLY A 463 -10.69 27.31 10.14
C GLY A 463 -9.33 26.69 9.77
N LYS A 464 -9.18 25.36 9.86
CA LYS A 464 -8.01 24.65 9.33
C LYS A 464 -8.03 24.63 7.78
N PRO A 465 -6.86 24.64 7.13
CA PRO A 465 -6.80 24.52 5.68
C PRO A 465 -7.17 23.11 5.21
N TYR A 466 -7.69 23.03 3.98
CA TYR A 466 -7.87 21.76 3.29
C TYR A 466 -6.63 21.49 2.43
N HIS A 467 -5.96 20.37 2.68
CA HIS A 467 -4.68 19.99 2.05
C HIS A 467 -4.85 19.05 0.87
N ILE A 468 -3.84 18.98 0.02
CA ILE A 468 -3.79 18.16 -1.19
C ILE A 468 -2.80 17.01 -1.05
N SER A 469 -3.19 15.81 -1.50
CA SER A 469 -2.43 14.56 -1.36
C SER A 469 -1.41 14.31 -2.49
N ALA A 470 -1.08 15.34 -3.27
CA ALA A 470 -0.15 15.23 -4.38
C ALA A 470 1.33 15.29 -3.93
N LEU A 471 1.61 16.00 -2.84
CA LEU A 471 2.94 16.13 -2.25
C LEU A 471 2.80 16.19 -0.72
N PHE A 472 3.48 15.29 -0.02
CA PHE A 472 3.52 15.29 1.44
C PHE A 472 4.78 14.63 2.00
N VAL A 473 5.14 15.01 3.22
CA VAL A 473 6.30 14.45 3.96
C VAL A 473 5.77 13.68 5.17
N VAL A 474 6.37 12.54 5.48
CA VAL A 474 6.00 11.72 6.65
C VAL A 474 7.24 11.35 7.42
N ASP A 475 7.27 11.71 8.70
CA ASP A 475 8.22 11.16 9.67
C ASP A 475 7.74 9.77 10.06
N LEU A 476 8.31 8.72 9.45
CA LEU A 476 7.86 7.35 9.64
C LEU A 476 8.18 6.83 11.05
N MET A 477 9.27 7.30 11.66
CA MET A 477 9.59 6.93 13.04
C MET A 477 8.49 7.39 13.97
N GLU A 478 8.13 8.67 13.88
CA GLU A 478 7.10 9.26 14.72
C GLU A 478 5.70 8.73 14.38
N PHE A 479 5.41 8.53 13.10
CA PHE A 479 4.14 7.96 12.62
C PHE A 479 3.90 6.55 13.15
N ARG A 480 4.94 5.71 13.19
CA ARG A 480 4.89 4.35 13.78
C ARG A 480 4.77 4.42 15.31
N ARG A 481 5.62 5.21 15.96
CA ARG A 481 5.63 5.37 17.43
C ARG A 481 4.30 5.86 17.97
N THR A 482 3.67 6.83 17.32
CA THR A 482 2.36 7.36 17.76
C THR A 482 1.16 6.60 17.18
N SER A 483 1.40 5.47 16.48
CA SER A 483 0.37 4.58 15.93
C SER A 483 -0.63 5.28 15.01
N ILE A 484 -0.18 6.25 14.21
CA ILE A 484 -1.07 7.07 13.38
C ILE A 484 -1.73 6.26 12.27
N GLY A 485 -1.01 5.29 11.70
CA GLY A 485 -1.57 4.35 10.72
C GLY A 485 -2.83 3.66 11.25
N GLU A 486 -2.86 3.34 12.55
CA GLU A 486 -4.00 2.71 13.19
C GLU A 486 -5.19 3.65 13.31
N THR A 487 -4.94 4.90 13.72
CA THR A 487 -5.97 5.96 13.78
C THR A 487 -6.59 6.16 12.39
N LEU A 488 -5.77 6.28 11.34
CA LEU A 488 -6.24 6.48 9.98
C LEU A 488 -7.06 5.28 9.47
N ARG A 489 -6.60 4.04 9.71
CA ARG A 489 -7.37 2.83 9.37
C ARG A 489 -8.69 2.73 10.13
N GLY A 490 -8.72 3.15 11.40
CA GLY A 490 -9.94 3.22 12.22
C GLY A 490 -10.96 4.21 11.66
N VAL A 491 -10.51 5.44 11.37
CA VAL A 491 -11.36 6.48 10.73
C VAL A 491 -11.85 6.01 9.36
N TYR A 492 -10.96 5.42 8.54
CA TYR A 492 -11.34 4.86 7.25
C TYR A 492 -12.44 3.81 7.40
N ASN A 493 -12.27 2.81 8.29
CA ASN A 493 -13.27 1.76 8.50
C ASN A 493 -14.63 2.28 8.97
N GLN A 494 -14.64 3.41 9.69
CA GLN A 494 -15.88 4.06 10.10
C GLN A 494 -16.58 4.71 8.91
N LEU A 495 -15.84 5.46 8.09
CA LEU A 495 -16.39 6.24 6.97
C LEU A 495 -16.74 5.36 5.78
N SER A 496 -15.87 4.42 5.40
CA SER A 496 -15.95 3.64 4.16
C SER A 496 -17.15 2.69 4.07
N ARG A 497 -17.95 2.59 5.14
CA ARG A 497 -19.23 1.86 5.14
C ARG A 497 -20.29 2.58 4.29
N ASP A 498 -20.20 3.90 4.18
CA ASP A 498 -20.95 4.66 3.19
C ASP A 498 -20.12 4.72 1.89
N PRO A 499 -20.59 4.14 0.77
CA PRO A 499 -19.87 4.16 -0.50
C PRO A 499 -19.70 5.58 -1.07
N ASN A 500 -20.48 6.57 -0.61
CA ASN A 500 -20.37 7.96 -1.05
C ASN A 500 -19.39 8.78 -0.20
N SER A 501 -18.82 8.19 0.85
CA SER A 501 -17.80 8.85 1.67
C SER A 501 -16.44 8.86 0.96
N LEU A 502 -15.57 9.77 1.39
CA LEU A 502 -14.17 9.83 0.94
C LEU A 502 -14.08 9.88 -0.59
N ALA A 503 -14.57 10.97 -1.19
CA ALA A 503 -14.64 11.12 -2.64
C ALA A 503 -13.25 10.98 -3.27
N ASN A 504 -12.25 11.66 -2.66
CA ASN A 504 -10.83 11.47 -2.95
C ASN A 504 -10.18 10.91 -1.69
N LEU A 505 -10.11 9.58 -1.58
CA LEU A 505 -9.80 8.93 -0.31
C LEU A 505 -8.45 9.34 0.30
N ASP A 506 -7.41 9.45 -0.51
CA ASP A 506 -6.06 9.84 -0.08
C ASP A 506 -5.98 11.28 0.41
N GLN A 507 -6.88 12.14 -0.04
CA GLN A 507 -6.97 13.55 0.37
C GLN A 507 -7.97 13.77 1.49
N ASP A 508 -9.19 13.23 1.36
CA ASP A 508 -10.29 13.43 2.30
C ASP A 508 -10.01 12.78 3.65
N LEU A 509 -9.35 11.62 3.69
CA LEU A 509 -9.06 10.93 4.95
C LEU A 509 -8.17 11.75 5.89
N PRO A 510 -6.97 12.23 5.49
CA PRO A 510 -6.15 13.06 6.36
C PRO A 510 -6.84 14.38 6.69
N ASN A 511 -7.53 15.03 5.73
CA ASN A 511 -8.29 16.27 5.99
C ASN A 511 -9.40 16.08 7.02
N PHE A 512 -10.14 14.96 6.97
CA PHE A 512 -11.14 14.63 7.97
C PHE A 512 -10.50 14.39 9.34
N ALA A 513 -9.37 13.67 9.36
CA ALA A 513 -8.68 13.27 10.58
C ALA A 513 -7.85 14.39 11.24
N GLN A 514 -7.71 15.57 10.63
CA GLN A 514 -6.86 16.69 11.12
C GLN A 514 -7.08 17.12 12.58
N HIS A 515 -8.23 16.83 13.17
CA HIS A 515 -8.52 17.12 14.59
C HIS A 515 -7.93 16.07 15.55
N GLN A 516 -7.72 14.85 15.06
CA GLN A 516 -7.10 13.74 15.79
C GLN A 516 -5.61 13.60 15.44
N VAL A 517 -5.28 13.82 14.17
CA VAL A 517 -3.93 13.73 13.63
C VAL A 517 -3.59 15.05 12.92
N PRO A 518 -3.00 16.01 13.65
CA PRO A 518 -2.63 17.32 13.13
C PRO A 518 -1.74 17.23 11.87
N ILE A 519 -2.02 18.08 10.88
CA ILE A 519 -1.21 18.23 9.67
C ILE A 519 -0.34 19.47 9.80
N PHE A 520 0.97 19.31 9.59
CA PHE A 520 1.83 20.46 9.35
C PHE A 520 1.56 21.03 7.95
N THR A 521 1.21 22.32 7.87
CA THR A 521 0.97 22.97 6.57
C THR A 521 2.30 23.34 5.93
N LEU A 522 2.66 22.66 4.84
CA LEU A 522 3.85 22.96 4.06
C LEU A 522 3.72 24.32 3.34
N PRO A 523 4.85 24.99 3.03
CA PRO A 523 4.85 26.22 2.23
C PRO A 523 4.17 26.03 0.87
N THR A 524 3.36 27.00 0.45
CA THR A 524 2.54 26.89 -0.76
C THR A 524 3.36 26.83 -2.05
N GLU A 525 4.58 27.35 -2.05
CA GLU A 525 5.47 27.25 -3.21
C GLU A 525 5.88 25.79 -3.54
N TRP A 526 5.69 24.85 -2.61
CA TRP A 526 5.94 23.44 -2.86
C TRP A 526 4.96 22.76 -3.81
N LEU A 527 3.80 23.36 -4.10
CA LEU A 527 2.89 22.77 -5.08
C LEU A 527 2.15 23.86 -5.83
N TRP A 528 2.43 23.94 -7.13
CA TRP A 528 1.70 24.81 -8.04
C TRP A 528 0.92 23.98 -9.04
N CYS A 529 -0.31 24.40 -9.35
CA CYS A 529 -1.07 23.85 -10.46
C CYS A 529 -1.92 24.95 -11.13
N GLU A 530 -2.05 24.88 -12.46
CA GLU A 530 -2.66 25.96 -13.25
C GLU A 530 -4.12 26.22 -12.88
N THR A 531 -4.84 25.18 -12.49
CA THR A 531 -6.26 25.26 -12.17
C THR A 531 -6.51 26.09 -10.91
N TRP A 532 -5.65 26.00 -9.89
CA TRP A 532 -5.92 26.55 -8.56
C TRP A 532 -4.99 27.71 -8.18
N CYS A 533 -3.84 27.83 -8.84
CA CYS A 533 -2.83 28.82 -8.54
C CYS A 533 -2.72 29.89 -9.64
N SER A 534 -2.41 31.13 -9.25
CA SER A 534 -2.21 32.23 -10.19
C SER A 534 -0.94 32.04 -11.01
N GLN A 535 -0.88 32.62 -12.22
CA GLN A 535 0.29 32.50 -13.10
C GLN A 535 1.54 33.20 -12.52
N GLU A 536 1.36 34.25 -11.72
CA GLU A 536 2.45 34.96 -11.06
C GLU A 536 3.20 34.04 -10.08
N SER A 537 2.45 33.22 -9.32
CA SER A 537 3.01 32.29 -8.33
C SER A 537 3.80 31.14 -8.95
N LYS A 538 3.64 30.87 -10.25
CA LYS A 538 4.38 29.82 -10.97
C LYS A 538 5.90 30.05 -10.97
N LYS A 539 6.35 31.31 -10.87
CA LYS A 539 7.77 31.67 -10.88
C LYS A 539 8.52 31.16 -9.66
N SER A 540 7.84 31.08 -8.52
CA SER A 540 8.39 30.57 -7.26
C SER A 540 8.08 29.09 -7.03
N ALA A 541 7.36 28.43 -7.95
CA ALA A 541 6.94 27.04 -7.78
C ALA A 541 8.13 26.08 -7.75
N LYS A 542 8.23 25.31 -6.66
CA LYS A 542 9.21 24.26 -6.44
C LYS A 542 8.79 22.93 -7.04
N THR A 543 7.49 22.65 -7.11
CA THR A 543 6.94 21.58 -7.93
C THR A 543 5.71 22.06 -8.71
N ILE A 544 5.47 21.44 -9.86
CA ILE A 544 4.30 21.69 -10.69
C ILE A 544 3.52 20.39 -10.82
N ASP A 545 2.27 20.40 -10.38
CA ASP A 545 1.30 19.33 -10.53
C ASP A 545 0.40 19.54 -11.75
N LEU A 546 0.19 18.46 -12.49
CA LEU A 546 -0.65 18.42 -13.70
C LEU A 546 -2.10 18.07 -13.32
N CYS A 547 -2.68 18.88 -12.44
CA CYS A 547 -4.02 18.65 -11.91
C CYS A 547 -5.11 18.66 -13.00
N GLN A 548 -6.22 17.98 -12.75
CA GLN A 548 -7.39 18.07 -13.64
C GLN A 548 -8.01 19.46 -13.58
N ASN A 549 -8.57 19.92 -14.71
CA ASN A 549 -9.25 21.20 -14.81
C ASN A 549 -10.77 20.98 -14.90
N PRO A 550 -11.60 21.60 -14.05
CA PRO A 550 -13.05 21.46 -14.11
C PRO A 550 -13.68 22.23 -15.30
N LEU A 551 -12.96 23.19 -15.88
CA LEU A 551 -13.43 24.03 -17.00
C LEU A 551 -13.07 23.45 -18.37
N THR A 552 -12.02 22.62 -18.47
CA THR A 552 -11.50 22.10 -19.73
C THR A 552 -11.11 20.63 -19.62
N LYS A 553 -11.14 19.90 -20.74
CA LYS A 553 -10.70 18.49 -20.81
C LYS A 553 -9.49 18.33 -21.70
N GLU A 554 -8.37 18.94 -21.29
CA GLU A 554 -7.08 18.82 -21.98
C GLU A 554 -6.33 17.54 -21.55
N PRO A 555 -5.78 16.74 -22.47
CA PRO A 555 -4.96 15.59 -22.12
C PRO A 555 -3.67 15.98 -21.38
N LYS A 556 -3.26 15.21 -20.37
CA LYS A 556 -2.09 15.52 -19.51
C LYS A 556 -0.80 15.83 -20.27
N ILE A 557 -0.50 15.10 -21.35
CA ILE A 557 0.72 15.34 -22.15
C ILE A 557 0.68 16.69 -22.88
N VAL A 558 -0.49 17.08 -23.40
CA VAL A 558 -0.67 18.39 -24.06
C VAL A 558 -0.50 19.50 -23.04
N MET A 559 -1.15 19.34 -21.88
CA MET A 559 -1.03 20.25 -20.75
C MET A 559 0.43 20.38 -20.27
N ALA A 560 1.15 19.28 -20.13
CA ALA A 560 2.55 19.28 -19.70
C ALA A 560 3.46 20.08 -20.63
N LYS A 561 3.36 19.86 -21.95
CA LYS A 561 4.15 20.60 -22.95
C LYS A 561 3.85 22.10 -22.95
N ARG A 562 2.60 22.48 -22.68
CA ARG A 562 2.16 23.88 -22.64
C ARG A 562 2.59 24.57 -21.35
N ILE A 563 2.45 23.90 -20.21
CA ILE A 563 2.69 24.49 -18.89
C ILE A 563 4.18 24.47 -18.52
N ILE A 564 4.91 23.42 -18.85
CA ILE A 564 6.25 23.17 -18.30
C ILE A 564 7.26 23.17 -19.46
N SER A 565 8.01 24.26 -19.58
CA SER A 565 8.97 24.49 -20.67
C SER A 565 10.01 23.39 -20.82
N GLU A 566 10.50 22.87 -19.70
CA GLU A 566 11.54 21.85 -19.61
C GLU A 566 11.00 20.41 -19.73
N TRP A 567 9.68 20.23 -19.78
CA TRP A 567 9.07 18.89 -19.84
C TRP A 567 9.45 18.14 -21.10
N GLN A 568 9.50 18.82 -22.24
CA GLN A 568 9.89 18.21 -23.51
C GLN A 568 11.34 17.69 -23.45
N THR A 569 12.25 18.41 -22.79
CA THR A 569 13.64 17.97 -22.59
C THR A 569 13.72 16.68 -21.79
N PHE A 570 13.02 16.60 -20.64
CA PHE A 570 12.96 15.36 -19.86
C PHE A 570 12.31 14.21 -20.64
N HIS A 571 11.24 14.52 -21.38
CA HIS A 571 10.53 13.53 -22.17
C HIS A 571 11.43 12.92 -23.26
N ASP A 572 12.14 13.75 -24.01
CA ASP A 572 13.05 13.31 -25.07
C ASP A 572 14.20 12.47 -24.50
N GLU A 573 14.72 12.84 -23.32
CA GLU A 573 15.75 12.08 -22.64
C GLU A 573 15.27 10.68 -22.19
N VAL A 574 14.09 10.60 -21.56
CA VAL A 574 13.46 9.31 -21.21
C VAL A 574 13.22 8.47 -22.46
N GLN A 575 12.71 9.07 -23.54
CA GLN A 575 12.45 8.36 -24.79
C GLN A 575 13.73 7.82 -25.42
N HIS A 576 14.81 8.60 -25.41
CA HIS A 576 16.10 8.15 -25.92
C HIS A 576 16.63 6.95 -25.12
N LEU A 577 16.52 7.00 -23.79
CA LEU A 577 16.91 5.89 -22.93
C LEU A 577 16.06 4.63 -23.20
N GLN A 578 14.74 4.79 -23.39
CA GLN A 578 13.84 3.68 -23.71
C GLN A 578 14.12 3.05 -25.08
N ALA A 579 14.48 3.84 -26.08
CA ALA A 579 14.76 3.35 -27.44
C ALA A 579 16.02 2.46 -27.51
N GLY A 580 16.95 2.60 -26.56
CA GLY A 580 18.13 1.74 -26.44
C GLY A 580 17.85 0.32 -25.91
N ILE A 581 16.59 0.01 -25.57
CA ILE A 581 16.22 -1.20 -24.84
C ILE A 581 15.58 -2.22 -25.77
N SER A 582 16.22 -3.39 -25.90
CA SER A 582 15.51 -4.58 -26.36
C SER A 582 14.71 -5.13 -25.18
N PHE A 583 13.38 -5.02 -25.23
CA PHE A 583 12.48 -5.67 -24.26
C PHE A 583 12.53 -7.19 -24.44
N LYS A 584 13.61 -7.83 -24.01
CA LYS A 584 13.69 -9.29 -23.89
C LYS A 584 13.39 -9.68 -22.45
N HIS A 585 12.27 -10.38 -22.28
CA HIS A 585 11.89 -11.26 -21.16
C HIS A 585 12.49 -10.87 -19.81
N TRP A 586 11.73 -10.09 -19.03
CA TRP A 586 11.91 -9.97 -17.59
C TRP A 586 11.61 -11.34 -16.94
N GLY A 587 12.63 -12.21 -16.84
CA GLY A 587 12.43 -13.55 -16.29
C GLY A 587 13.60 -14.52 -16.36
N LYS A 588 14.85 -14.07 -16.55
CA LYS A 588 16.03 -14.97 -16.52
C LYS A 588 16.96 -14.79 -15.32
N GLU A 589 16.71 -13.79 -14.49
CA GLU A 589 17.34 -13.64 -13.18
C GLU A 589 16.18 -13.48 -12.19
N TYR A 590 16.38 -13.94 -10.95
CA TYR A 590 15.40 -14.19 -9.87
C TYR A 590 14.85 -15.62 -9.83
#